data_AF-L2FTY2-F1
#
_entry.id   AF-L2FTY2-F1
#
_cell.length_a   1.000
_cell.length_b   1.000
_cell.length_c   1.000
_cell.angle_alpha   90.00
_cell.angle_beta   90.00
_cell.angle_gamma   90.00
#
_symmetry.space_group_name_H-M   'P 1'
#
loop_
_entity.id
_entity.type
_entity.pdbx_description
1 polymer ?
#
loop_
_entity_poly.entity_id
_entity_poly.type
_entity_poly.pdbx_seq_one_letter_code
_entity_poly.pdbx_strand_id
1 'polypeptide(L)'
;MVAGKLKRKRGEDEKPARALEGIAIVSNRCDQLEDVPWIAETRGEVYGLSNTVYNDPKPWPKVELGKKLKEAVQEAVDKNLDEAALAERLFSVLDTDTLPKHPDMSLADYIKELKQSIFVPAIGDESHRKAMADAVARGPGHFATDDQKAAESLQLGERPDPPTKPNLGFEVGLYGTQRQTVIMVDWDGNVSYRERALWDGNGNPIERGKGDEVFRFKIEGWES
;
A
#
# COMPACT_ATOMS: atom_id res chain seq x y z
N MET A 1 -6.05 3.08 9.63
CA MET A 1 -5.96 1.64 9.90
C MET A 1 -7.33 1.02 9.63
N VAL A 2 -7.38 -0.22 9.15
CA VAL A 2 -8.64 -0.98 9.07
C VAL A 2 -8.60 -2.11 10.09
N ALA A 3 -9.73 -2.41 10.72
CA ALA A 3 -9.84 -3.44 11.73
C ALA A 3 -11.14 -4.24 11.56
N GLY A 4 -11.04 -5.56 11.50
CA GLY A 4 -12.19 -6.45 11.35
C GLY A 4 -11.76 -7.90 11.48
N LYS A 5 -12.69 -8.77 11.85
CA LYS A 5 -12.41 -10.22 12.00
C LYS A 5 -12.50 -10.99 10.68
N LEU A 6 -12.91 -10.33 9.59
CA LEU A 6 -13.17 -10.92 8.28
C LEU A 6 -14.09 -12.16 8.33
N LYS A 7 -14.98 -12.25 9.32
CA LYS A 7 -15.90 -13.39 9.47
C LYS A 7 -17.03 -13.32 8.45
N ARG A 8 -17.50 -14.48 8.00
CA ARG A 8 -18.73 -14.56 7.18
C ARG A 8 -19.94 -14.18 8.04
N LYS A 9 -20.85 -13.35 7.52
CA LYS A 9 -22.16 -13.13 8.16
C LYS A 9 -22.93 -14.45 8.18
N ARG A 10 -23.44 -14.84 9.35
CA ARG A 10 -24.32 -16.00 9.49
C ARG A 10 -25.63 -15.69 8.74
N GLY A 11 -26.02 -16.56 7.81
CA GLY A 11 -27.32 -16.46 7.13
C GLY A 11 -28.44 -16.99 8.03
N GLU A 12 -29.68 -16.65 7.69
CA GLU A 12 -30.87 -17.08 8.45
C GLU A 12 -31.18 -18.58 8.26
N ASP A 13 -30.80 -19.19 7.12
CA ASP A 13 -31.13 -20.58 6.76
C ASP A 13 -29.88 -21.39 6.33
N GLU A 14 -29.18 -22.02 7.29
CA GLU A 14 -28.09 -23.04 7.14
C GLU A 14 -26.91 -22.75 6.17
N LYS A 15 -26.97 -21.69 5.36
CA LYS A 15 -25.95 -21.28 4.40
C LYS A 15 -25.40 -19.92 4.82
N PRO A 16 -24.08 -19.77 4.97
CA PRO A 16 -23.49 -18.48 5.26
C PRO A 16 -23.82 -17.50 4.13
N ALA A 17 -24.21 -16.28 4.50
CA ALA A 17 -24.34 -15.22 3.51
C ALA A 17 -22.99 -15.03 2.83
N ARG A 18 -22.96 -14.77 1.51
CA ARG A 18 -21.74 -14.34 0.82
C ARG A 18 -21.44 -12.87 1.13
N ALA A 19 -21.36 -12.55 2.40
CA ALA A 19 -21.12 -11.24 2.97
C ALA A 19 -20.22 -11.38 4.19
N LEU A 20 -19.40 -10.37 4.45
CA LEU A 20 -18.52 -10.34 5.61
C LEU A 20 -19.15 -9.47 6.70
N GLU A 21 -18.79 -9.76 7.96
CA GLU A 21 -18.87 -8.77 9.02
C GLU A 21 -18.05 -7.55 8.59
N GLY A 22 -18.58 -6.35 8.84
CA GLY A 22 -17.96 -5.12 8.38
C GLY A 22 -16.54 -4.95 8.89
N ILE A 23 -15.76 -4.16 8.15
CA ILE A 23 -14.41 -3.74 8.51
C ILE A 23 -14.48 -2.29 8.96
N ALA A 24 -14.04 -2.01 10.18
CA ALA A 24 -13.98 -0.67 10.73
C ALA A 24 -12.79 0.12 10.16
N ILE A 25 -13.00 1.39 9.82
CA ILE A 25 -11.93 2.33 9.47
C ILE A 25 -11.54 3.12 10.72
N VAL A 26 -10.41 2.76 11.33
CA VAL A 26 -9.85 3.44 12.51
C VAL A 26 -8.86 4.51 12.05
N SER A 27 -9.13 5.77 12.39
CA SER A 27 -8.32 6.92 11.98
C SER A 27 -8.27 7.95 13.10
N ASN A 28 -7.16 8.68 13.19
CA ASN A 28 -7.00 9.85 14.09
C ASN A 28 -7.85 11.06 13.66
N ARG A 29 -8.86 10.84 12.82
CA ARG A 29 -9.79 11.84 12.28
C ARG A 29 -11.25 11.54 12.62
N CYS A 30 -11.49 10.54 13.46
CA CYS A 30 -12.78 10.25 14.06
C CYS A 30 -12.76 10.83 15.48
N ASP A 31 -13.69 11.73 15.79
CA ASP A 31 -13.74 12.42 17.07
C ASP A 31 -14.45 11.58 18.14
N GLN A 32 -15.45 10.77 17.76
CA GLN A 32 -16.18 9.85 18.64
C GLN A 32 -16.18 8.41 18.11
N LEU A 33 -16.50 7.44 18.97
CA LEU A 33 -16.56 6.01 18.62
C LEU A 33 -17.67 5.70 17.62
N GLU A 34 -18.78 6.41 17.71
CA GLU A 34 -19.95 6.25 16.84
C GLU A 34 -19.68 6.73 15.41
N ASP A 35 -18.65 7.55 15.21
CA ASP A 35 -18.25 8.07 13.89
C ASP A 35 -17.35 7.11 13.11
N VAL A 36 -16.99 5.96 13.68
CA VAL A 36 -16.12 4.97 13.03
C VAL A 36 -16.88 4.31 11.87
N PRO A 37 -16.46 4.53 10.61
CA PRO A 37 -17.15 3.95 9.46
C PRO A 37 -16.90 2.44 9.38
N TRP A 38 -17.96 1.69 9.06
CA TRP A 38 -17.90 0.27 8.75
C TRP A 38 -18.10 0.06 7.24
N ILE A 39 -17.24 -0.73 6.62
CA ILE A 39 -17.21 -0.97 5.18
C ILE A 39 -17.18 -2.46 4.85
N ALA A 40 -17.40 -2.81 3.58
CA ALA A 40 -17.30 -4.19 3.06
C ALA A 40 -18.32 -5.16 3.68
N GLU A 41 -19.50 -4.63 4.03
CA GLU A 41 -20.61 -5.41 4.58
C GLU A 41 -21.43 -6.12 3.50
N THR A 42 -21.32 -5.65 2.26
CA THR A 42 -22.04 -6.19 1.11
C THR A 42 -21.06 -6.66 0.04
N ARG A 43 -21.45 -7.73 -0.68
CA ARG A 43 -20.65 -8.26 -1.77
C ARG A 43 -20.53 -7.25 -2.92
N GLY A 44 -19.32 -7.09 -3.45
CA GLY A 44 -19.04 -6.27 -4.63
C GLY A 44 -18.80 -4.79 -4.34
N GLU A 45 -18.75 -4.41 -3.06
CA GLU A 45 -18.32 -3.08 -2.63
C GLU A 45 -16.80 -2.91 -2.84
N VAL A 46 -16.39 -1.69 -3.19
CA VAL A 46 -14.99 -1.32 -3.39
C VAL A 46 -14.73 0.02 -2.74
N TYR A 47 -13.68 0.07 -1.91
CA TYR A 47 -13.32 1.24 -1.12
C TYR A 47 -11.87 1.61 -1.40
N GLY A 48 -11.60 2.92 -1.45
CA GLY A 48 -10.25 3.46 -1.55
C GLY A 48 -9.93 4.22 -0.27
N LEU A 49 -8.78 3.94 0.33
CA LEU A 49 -8.30 4.61 1.53
C LEU A 49 -6.98 5.30 1.23
N SER A 50 -6.79 6.49 1.79
CA SER A 50 -5.54 7.22 1.73
C SER A 50 -5.37 8.06 2.98
N ASN A 51 -4.33 8.89 3.01
CA ASN A 51 -4.08 9.82 4.10
C ASN A 51 -5.05 11.02 4.11
N THR A 52 -6.19 10.96 3.41
CA THR A 52 -7.27 11.95 3.51
C THR A 52 -8.36 11.49 4.49
N VAL A 53 -9.32 12.37 4.81
CA VAL A 53 -10.53 11.99 5.56
C VAL A 53 -11.36 11.03 4.70
N TYR A 54 -11.85 9.93 5.28
CA TYR A 54 -12.59 8.93 4.52
C TYR A 54 -13.87 9.49 3.88
N ASN A 55 -14.65 10.28 4.64
CA ASN A 55 -15.87 10.93 4.18
C ASN A 55 -15.62 12.31 3.56
N ASP A 56 -14.41 12.58 3.06
CA ASP A 56 -14.15 13.84 2.34
C ASP A 56 -15.09 13.93 1.13
N PRO A 57 -15.90 15.00 1.00
CA PRO A 57 -16.81 15.16 -0.14
C PRO A 57 -16.07 15.24 -1.49
N LYS A 58 -14.76 15.54 -1.46
CA LYS A 58 -13.89 15.57 -2.63
C LYS A 58 -12.73 14.60 -2.46
N PRO A 59 -12.95 13.30 -2.70
CA PRO A 59 -11.90 12.29 -2.60
C PRO A 59 -10.73 12.63 -3.53
N TRP A 60 -9.53 12.27 -3.11
CA TRP A 60 -8.32 12.48 -3.91
C TRP A 60 -8.38 11.66 -5.20
N PRO A 61 -7.80 12.16 -6.32
CA PRO A 61 -7.86 11.45 -7.60
C PRO A 61 -7.36 10.00 -7.53
N LYS A 62 -6.27 9.74 -6.78
CA LYS A 62 -5.77 8.37 -6.61
C LYS A 62 -6.73 7.43 -5.88
N VAL A 63 -7.58 7.95 -4.99
CA VAL A 63 -8.59 7.17 -4.26
C VAL A 63 -9.66 6.68 -5.23
N GLU A 64 -10.12 7.57 -6.11
CA GLU A 64 -11.07 7.20 -7.17
C GLU A 64 -10.44 6.27 -8.21
N LEU A 65 -9.19 6.53 -8.62
CA LEU A 65 -8.46 5.64 -9.54
C LEU A 65 -8.30 4.24 -8.95
N GLY A 66 -8.02 4.12 -7.64
CA GLY A 66 -7.88 2.82 -6.97
C GLY A 66 -9.14 1.97 -7.03
N LYS A 67 -10.34 2.58 -7.16
CA LYS A 67 -11.61 1.85 -7.30
C LYS A 67 -11.73 1.10 -8.64
N LYS A 68 -10.86 1.37 -9.62
CA LYS A 68 -10.71 0.54 -10.84
C LYS A 68 -10.32 -0.90 -10.53
N LEU A 69 -9.92 -1.21 -9.30
CA LEU A 69 -9.84 -2.58 -8.79
C LEU A 69 -11.12 -3.40 -9.09
N LYS A 70 -12.31 -2.78 -9.05
CA LYS A 70 -13.56 -3.44 -9.42
C LYS A 70 -13.54 -3.98 -10.85
N GLU A 71 -13.05 -3.17 -11.79
CA GLU A 71 -12.94 -3.52 -13.21
C GLU A 71 -11.93 -4.66 -13.40
N ALA A 72 -10.79 -4.60 -12.71
CA ALA A 72 -9.77 -5.64 -12.75
C ALA A 72 -10.31 -7.00 -12.25
N VAL A 73 -11.10 -6.99 -11.17
CA VAL A 73 -11.75 -8.20 -10.63
C VAL A 73 -12.82 -8.72 -11.59
N GLN A 74 -13.68 -7.84 -12.12
CA GLN A 74 -14.72 -8.24 -13.06
C GLN A 74 -14.14 -8.86 -14.33
N GLU A 75 -13.11 -8.25 -14.91
CA GLU A 75 -12.45 -8.77 -16.10
C GLU A 75 -11.78 -10.14 -15.83
N ALA A 76 -11.20 -10.32 -14.64
CA ALA A 76 -10.62 -11.61 -14.25
C ALA A 76 -11.69 -12.72 -14.16
N VAL A 77 -12.87 -12.40 -13.62
CA VAL A 77 -14.02 -13.31 -13.59
C VAL A 77 -14.50 -13.62 -15.02
N ASP A 78 -14.71 -12.60 -15.84
CA ASP A 78 -15.24 -12.74 -17.20
C ASP A 78 -14.32 -13.58 -18.09
N LYS A 79 -13.00 -13.46 -17.89
CA LYS A 79 -11.97 -14.22 -18.63
C LYS A 79 -11.57 -15.52 -17.95
N ASN A 80 -12.21 -15.88 -16.83
CA ASN A 80 -11.89 -17.07 -16.03
C ASN A 80 -10.39 -17.19 -15.72
N LEU A 81 -9.78 -16.09 -15.27
CA LEU A 81 -8.36 -16.03 -14.94
C LEU A 81 -8.07 -16.74 -13.61
N ASP A 82 -6.88 -17.29 -13.51
CA ASP A 82 -6.39 -17.84 -12.24
C ASP A 82 -5.97 -16.72 -11.26
N GLU A 83 -5.67 -17.12 -10.03
CA GLU A 83 -5.26 -16.21 -8.95
C GLU A 83 -3.98 -15.43 -9.30
N ALA A 84 -3.06 -16.03 -10.07
CA ALA A 84 -1.82 -15.36 -10.46
C ALA A 84 -2.08 -14.26 -11.49
N ALA A 85 -2.88 -14.54 -12.50
CA ALA A 85 -3.30 -13.55 -13.49
C ALA A 85 -4.18 -12.45 -12.89
N LEU A 86 -5.02 -12.77 -11.90
CA LEU A 86 -5.73 -11.75 -11.11
C LEU A 86 -4.74 -10.86 -10.34
N ALA A 87 -3.75 -11.43 -9.66
CA ALA A 87 -2.74 -10.66 -8.93
C ALA A 87 -1.99 -9.68 -9.85
N GLU A 88 -1.56 -10.11 -11.04
CA GLU A 88 -0.90 -9.22 -12.01
C GLU A 88 -1.77 -8.04 -12.44
N ARG A 89 -3.08 -8.25 -12.57
CA ARG A 89 -4.03 -7.18 -12.87
C ARG A 89 -4.18 -6.22 -11.72
N LEU A 90 -4.21 -6.72 -10.49
CA LEU A 90 -4.26 -5.88 -9.29
C LEU A 90 -2.96 -5.07 -9.16
N PHE A 91 -1.80 -5.65 -9.43
CA PHE A 91 -0.54 -4.90 -9.52
C PHE A 91 -0.56 -3.85 -10.63
N SER A 92 -1.19 -4.13 -11.77
CA SER A 92 -1.34 -3.14 -12.84
C SER A 92 -2.15 -1.91 -12.40
N VAL A 93 -3.14 -2.08 -11.51
CA VAL A 93 -3.83 -0.94 -10.88
C VAL A 93 -2.87 -0.16 -9.98
N LEU A 94 -2.05 -0.85 -9.19
CA LEU A 94 -1.05 -0.24 -8.30
C LEU A 94 0.10 0.45 -9.05
N ASP A 95 0.35 0.08 -10.31
CA ASP A 95 1.33 0.70 -11.21
C ASP A 95 0.78 1.95 -11.95
N THR A 96 -0.43 2.40 -11.62
CA THR A 96 -1.02 3.60 -12.24
C THR A 96 -0.25 4.86 -11.84
N ASP A 97 0.55 5.37 -12.78
CA ASP A 97 1.24 6.67 -12.69
C ASP A 97 0.43 7.77 -13.38
N THR A 98 -0.16 8.64 -12.57
CA THR A 98 -0.82 9.88 -13.00
C THR A 98 -0.19 11.10 -12.36
N LEU A 99 1.05 10.97 -11.86
CA LEU A 99 1.73 12.05 -11.17
C LEU A 99 2.11 13.14 -12.19
N PRO A 100 1.66 14.39 -12.02
CA PRO A 100 2.08 15.50 -12.88
C PRO A 100 3.60 15.63 -12.88
N LYS A 101 4.21 15.91 -14.03
CA LYS A 101 5.66 16.07 -14.17
C LYS A 101 6.07 17.53 -14.02
N HIS A 102 6.86 17.84 -13.00
CA HIS A 102 7.38 19.19 -12.73
C HIS A 102 8.90 19.15 -12.54
N PRO A 103 9.70 19.24 -13.61
CA PRO A 103 11.16 19.08 -13.55
C PRO A 103 11.86 20.02 -12.56
N ASP A 104 11.32 21.21 -12.37
CA ASP A 104 11.92 22.28 -11.57
C ASP A 104 11.32 22.39 -10.15
N MET A 105 10.39 21.50 -9.78
CA MET A 105 9.71 21.55 -8.50
C MET A 105 10.53 20.85 -7.42
N SER A 106 10.69 21.50 -6.27
CA SER A 106 11.33 20.89 -5.09
C SER A 106 10.55 19.68 -4.60
N LEU A 107 11.22 18.71 -3.98
CA LEU A 107 10.54 17.56 -3.36
C LEU A 107 9.45 17.99 -2.37
N ALA A 108 9.72 19.03 -1.57
CA ALA A 108 8.78 19.55 -0.58
C ALA A 108 7.47 20.04 -1.20
N ASP A 109 7.55 20.68 -2.37
CA ASP A 109 6.35 21.10 -3.10
C ASP A 109 5.68 19.93 -3.82
N TYR A 110 6.47 18.99 -4.34
CA TYR A 110 5.99 17.80 -5.02
C TYR A 110 5.12 16.89 -4.15
N ILE A 111 5.37 16.87 -2.83
CA ILE A 111 4.56 16.13 -1.85
C ILE A 111 3.06 16.46 -1.99
N LYS A 112 2.72 17.70 -2.36
CA LYS A 112 1.33 18.16 -2.53
C LYS A 112 0.63 17.47 -3.72
N GLU A 113 1.40 16.98 -4.69
CA GLU A 113 0.91 16.28 -5.88
C GLU A 113 0.78 14.76 -5.67
N LEU A 114 1.25 14.20 -4.55
CA LEU A 114 1.14 12.76 -4.27
C LEU A 114 -0.31 12.27 -4.11
N LYS A 115 -1.29 13.18 -4.03
CA LYS A 115 -2.72 12.87 -4.09
C LYS A 115 -3.20 12.46 -5.49
N GLN A 116 -2.45 12.80 -6.53
CA GLN A 116 -2.84 12.61 -7.92
C GLN A 116 -2.61 11.18 -8.42
N SER A 117 -1.66 10.45 -7.84
CA SER A 117 -1.17 9.18 -8.38
C SER A 117 -1.16 8.04 -7.35
N ILE A 118 -1.40 6.81 -7.81
CA ILE A 118 -1.25 5.60 -7.00
C ILE A 118 0.23 5.23 -6.91
N PHE A 119 0.86 5.10 -8.08
CA PHE A 119 2.30 4.89 -8.19
C PHE A 119 3.04 6.23 -8.16
N VAL A 120 4.07 6.31 -7.32
CA VAL A 120 4.97 7.47 -7.25
C VAL A 120 6.32 7.03 -7.80
N PRO A 121 6.74 7.52 -8.99
CA PRO A 121 8.09 7.27 -9.49
C PRO A 121 9.13 7.86 -8.53
N ALA A 122 10.39 7.44 -8.68
CA ALA A 122 11.47 7.99 -7.88
C ALA A 122 11.64 9.49 -8.18
N ILE A 123 11.39 10.33 -7.18
CA ILE A 123 11.48 11.78 -7.22
C ILE A 123 12.42 12.29 -6.12
N GLY A 124 13.09 13.40 -6.40
CA GLY A 124 13.98 14.04 -5.42
C GLY A 124 14.92 15.04 -6.07
N ASP A 125 15.40 15.97 -5.26
CA ASP A 125 16.34 17.02 -5.66
C ASP A 125 17.75 16.46 -5.96
N GLU A 126 18.68 17.31 -6.38
CA GLU A 126 20.03 16.88 -6.79
C GLU A 126 20.80 16.13 -5.68
N SER A 127 20.67 16.57 -4.43
CA SER A 127 21.25 15.87 -3.27
C SER A 127 20.73 14.44 -3.14
N HIS A 128 19.42 14.23 -3.31
CA HIS A 128 18.77 12.93 -3.27
C HIS A 128 19.24 12.03 -4.41
N ARG A 129 19.35 12.59 -5.63
CA ARG A 129 19.87 11.87 -6.81
C ARG A 129 21.31 11.43 -6.61
N LYS A 130 22.16 12.29 -6.05
CA LYS A 130 23.55 11.94 -5.73
C LYS A 130 23.62 10.83 -4.70
N ALA A 131 22.88 10.94 -3.59
CA ALA A 131 22.84 9.91 -2.56
C ALA A 131 22.37 8.55 -3.11
N MET A 132 21.36 8.56 -3.99
CA MET A 132 20.88 7.36 -4.68
C MET A 132 21.94 6.76 -5.60
N ALA A 133 22.65 7.59 -6.37
CA ALA A 133 23.72 7.13 -7.26
C ALA A 133 24.88 6.51 -6.48
N ASP A 134 25.29 7.12 -5.37
CA ASP A 134 26.34 6.59 -4.49
C ASP A 134 25.92 5.25 -3.87
N ALA A 135 24.64 5.07 -3.51
CA ALA A 135 24.10 3.82 -3.00
C ALA A 135 24.06 2.71 -4.06
N VAL A 136 23.55 3.03 -5.26
CA VAL A 136 23.50 2.12 -6.43
C VAL A 136 24.89 1.69 -6.87
N ALA A 137 25.89 2.56 -6.77
CA ALA A 137 27.28 2.24 -7.11
C ALA A 137 27.89 1.10 -6.24
N ARG A 138 27.27 0.78 -5.09
CA ARG A 138 27.66 -0.37 -4.25
C ARG A 138 27.19 -1.72 -4.80
N GLY A 139 26.41 -1.72 -5.89
CA GLY A 139 25.85 -2.91 -6.51
C GLY A 139 24.55 -3.39 -5.84
N PRO A 140 24.12 -4.64 -6.10
CA PRO A 140 22.90 -5.19 -5.53
C PRO A 140 22.91 -5.12 -4.00
N GLY A 141 21.81 -4.62 -3.43
CA GLY A 141 21.64 -4.46 -1.99
C GLY A 141 20.54 -5.38 -1.46
N HIS A 142 20.77 -6.01 -0.32
CA HIS A 142 19.71 -6.70 0.41
C HIS A 142 18.99 -5.72 1.33
N PHE A 143 17.66 -5.85 1.44
CA PHE A 143 16.92 -5.13 2.47
C PHE A 143 17.42 -5.57 3.84
N ALA A 144 17.64 -4.59 4.72
CA ALA A 144 17.97 -4.85 6.11
C ALA A 144 16.90 -5.76 6.72
N THR A 145 17.33 -6.84 7.40
CA THR A 145 16.42 -7.63 8.24
C THR A 145 15.87 -6.74 9.36
N ASP A 146 14.71 -7.08 9.95
CA ASP A 146 14.09 -6.23 10.98
C ASP A 146 15.04 -5.94 12.16
N ASP A 147 15.92 -6.90 12.50
CA ASP A 147 17.00 -6.72 13.49
C ASP A 147 18.03 -5.67 13.06
N GLN A 148 18.36 -5.59 11.78
CA GLN A 148 19.27 -4.58 11.21
C GLN A 148 18.63 -3.19 11.17
N LYS A 149 17.32 -3.09 10.88
CA LYS A 149 16.59 -1.80 10.96
C LYS A 149 16.47 -1.29 12.39
N ALA A 150 16.22 -2.19 13.35
CA ALA A 150 16.23 -1.85 14.76
C ALA A 150 17.63 -1.37 15.20
N ALA A 151 18.69 -2.05 14.77
CA ALA A 151 20.07 -1.65 15.04
C ALA A 151 20.46 -0.32 14.38
N GLU A 152 20.05 -0.06 13.13
CA GLU A 152 20.24 1.23 12.46
C GLU A 152 19.44 2.35 13.13
N SER A 153 18.21 2.08 13.59
CA SER A 153 17.41 3.05 14.36
C SER A 153 18.04 3.39 15.71
N LEU A 154 18.79 2.44 16.31
CA LEU A 154 19.57 2.63 17.54
C LEU A 154 20.93 3.29 17.28
N GLN A 155 21.57 3.05 16.13
CA GLN A 155 22.80 3.74 15.70
C GLN A 155 22.55 5.17 15.23
N LEU A 156 21.32 5.52 14.83
CA LEU A 156 20.83 6.89 14.68
C LEU A 156 20.61 7.61 16.03
N GLY A 157 21.09 7.04 17.14
CA GLY A 157 21.04 7.62 18.47
C GLY A 157 21.84 8.92 18.60
N GLU A 158 21.23 9.88 19.32
CA GLU A 158 21.77 11.15 19.82
C GLU A 158 21.98 12.28 18.78
N ARG A 159 20.95 13.10 18.55
CA ARG A 159 21.16 14.51 18.18
C ARG A 159 21.15 15.35 19.46
N PRO A 160 22.27 15.95 19.90
CA PRO A 160 22.19 17.14 20.72
C PRO A 160 21.62 18.25 19.83
N ASP A 161 20.53 18.84 20.31
CA ASP A 161 19.73 19.94 19.73
C ASP A 161 18.67 19.58 18.67
N PRO A 162 17.46 20.17 18.79
CA PRO A 162 16.39 19.99 17.81
C PRO A 162 16.72 20.76 16.53
N PRO A 163 16.69 20.13 15.34
CA PRO A 163 16.89 20.84 14.09
C PRO A 163 15.72 21.79 13.83
N THR A 164 16.06 23.01 13.41
CA THR A 164 15.16 24.14 13.14
C THR A 164 14.32 23.99 11.86
N LYS A 165 14.15 22.76 11.35
CA LYS A 165 13.37 22.46 10.15
C LYS A 165 12.49 21.24 10.42
N PRO A 166 11.22 21.23 9.97
CA PRO A 166 10.34 20.09 10.18
C PRO A 166 10.89 18.88 9.42
N ASN A 167 11.47 17.93 10.15
CA ASN A 167 11.94 16.66 9.65
C ASN A 167 10.74 15.86 9.12
N LEU A 168 10.55 15.82 7.81
CA LEU A 168 9.80 14.72 7.18
C LEU A 168 10.83 13.62 6.90
N GLY A 169 10.54 12.36 7.27
CA GLY A 169 11.44 11.20 7.22
C GLY A 169 11.86 10.76 5.80
N PHE A 170 12.44 11.68 5.04
CA PHE A 170 12.90 11.55 3.65
C PHE A 170 14.40 11.87 3.55
N GLU A 171 15.16 11.67 4.63
CA GLU A 171 16.48 12.29 4.80
C GLU A 171 17.56 11.79 3.80
N VAL A 172 17.39 10.63 3.16
CA VAL A 172 18.39 10.05 2.24
C VAL A 172 17.73 9.27 1.09
N GLY A 173 18.25 9.44 -0.13
CA GLY A 173 17.79 8.72 -1.33
C GLY A 173 16.59 9.37 -2.03
N LEU A 174 16.13 8.77 -3.12
CA LEU A 174 14.93 9.23 -3.83
C LEU A 174 13.66 8.79 -3.10
N TYR A 175 12.64 9.65 -3.11
CA TYR A 175 11.31 9.32 -2.61
C TYR A 175 10.48 8.63 -3.70
N GLY A 176 9.71 7.60 -3.35
CA GLY A 176 8.81 6.95 -4.30
C GLY A 176 8.18 5.69 -3.75
N THR A 177 7.37 5.02 -4.57
CA THR A 177 6.77 3.73 -4.22
C THR A 177 7.87 2.67 -4.13
N GLN A 178 8.04 2.09 -2.94
CA GLN A 178 9.05 1.05 -2.69
C GLN A 178 8.51 -0.36 -2.92
N ARG A 179 7.31 -0.63 -2.40
CA ARG A 179 6.66 -1.95 -2.44
C ARG A 179 5.19 -1.80 -2.80
N GLN A 180 4.63 -2.84 -3.39
CA GLN A 180 3.21 -2.99 -3.69
C GLN A 180 2.72 -4.29 -3.06
N THR A 181 1.57 -4.27 -2.41
CA THR A 181 1.04 -5.43 -1.70
C THR A 181 -0.37 -5.74 -2.17
N VAL A 182 -0.63 -7.02 -2.45
CA VAL A 182 -1.95 -7.56 -2.75
C VAL A 182 -2.25 -8.65 -1.74
N ILE A 183 -3.38 -8.54 -1.05
CA ILE A 183 -3.87 -9.54 -0.10
C ILE A 183 -5.21 -10.05 -0.62
N MET A 184 -5.28 -11.35 -0.88
CA MET A 184 -6.52 -12.02 -1.29
C MET A 184 -6.90 -13.02 -0.22
N VAL A 185 -8.18 -13.02 0.15
CA VAL A 185 -8.76 -13.95 1.12
C VAL A 185 -9.92 -14.64 0.42
N ASP A 186 -9.86 -15.97 0.35
CA ASP A 186 -10.97 -16.74 -0.20
C ASP A 186 -12.04 -17.01 0.86
N TRP A 187 -13.14 -17.64 0.43
CA TRP A 187 -14.23 -17.93 1.35
C TRP A 187 -13.82 -18.95 2.42
N ASP A 188 -12.85 -19.82 2.19
CA ASP A 188 -12.43 -20.88 3.12
C ASP A 188 -11.32 -20.42 4.09
N GLY A 189 -11.05 -19.11 4.09
CA GLY A 189 -10.12 -18.46 5.00
C GLY A 189 -8.66 -18.62 4.58
N ASN A 190 -8.40 -19.05 3.35
CA ASN A 190 -7.06 -19.10 2.81
C ASN A 190 -6.65 -17.70 2.34
N VAL A 191 -5.45 -17.30 2.72
CA VAL A 191 -4.87 -15.99 2.39
C VAL A 191 -3.71 -16.19 1.43
N SER A 192 -3.70 -15.43 0.33
CA SER A 192 -2.51 -15.16 -0.46
C SER A 192 -2.08 -13.72 -0.21
N TYR A 193 -0.97 -13.55 0.50
CA TYR A 193 -0.27 -12.28 0.62
C TYR A 193 0.83 -12.26 -0.44
N ARG A 194 0.80 -11.26 -1.31
CA ARG A 194 1.79 -11.07 -2.37
C ARG A 194 2.37 -9.69 -2.25
N GLU A 195 3.68 -9.61 -2.23
CA GLU A 195 4.37 -8.34 -2.14
C GLU A 195 5.43 -8.22 -3.22
N ARG A 196 5.40 -7.12 -3.95
CA ARG A 196 6.30 -6.80 -5.04
C ARG A 196 7.24 -5.69 -4.61
N ALA A 197 8.53 -6.00 -4.51
CA ALA A 197 9.57 -5.00 -4.34
C ALA A 197 9.90 -4.33 -5.68
N LEU A 198 9.92 -2.99 -5.71
CA LEU A 198 10.26 -2.21 -6.91
C LEU A 198 11.71 -1.74 -6.93
N TRP A 199 12.37 -1.82 -5.78
CA TRP A 199 13.74 -1.43 -5.54
C TRP A 199 14.39 -2.45 -4.60
N ASP A 200 15.71 -2.57 -4.63
CA ASP A 200 16.47 -3.36 -3.66
C ASP A 200 16.98 -2.50 -2.48
N GLY A 201 17.74 -3.09 -1.56
CA GLY A 201 18.25 -2.38 -0.38
C GLY A 201 19.23 -1.24 -0.67
N ASN A 202 19.80 -1.16 -1.87
CA ASN A 202 20.67 -0.08 -2.33
C ASN A 202 19.98 0.88 -3.30
N GLY A 203 18.68 0.68 -3.58
CA GLY A 203 17.94 1.51 -4.54
C GLY A 203 18.15 1.10 -5.99
N ASN A 204 18.60 -0.12 -6.29
CA ASN A 204 18.56 -0.62 -7.66
C ASN A 204 17.12 -0.97 -8.03
N PRO A 205 16.61 -0.56 -9.21
CA PRO A 205 15.26 -0.93 -9.63
C PRO A 205 15.16 -2.44 -9.86
N ILE A 206 14.06 -3.04 -9.42
CA ILE A 206 13.76 -4.45 -9.63
C ILE A 206 12.69 -4.56 -10.73
N GLU A 207 12.94 -5.43 -11.70
CA GLU A 207 11.96 -5.75 -12.74
C GLU A 207 10.70 -6.37 -12.12
N ARG A 208 9.51 -5.98 -12.62
CA ARG A 208 8.23 -6.50 -12.14
C ARG A 208 8.22 -8.03 -12.18
N GLY A 209 7.76 -8.67 -11.11
CA GLY A 209 7.75 -10.13 -10.99
C GLY A 209 9.09 -10.76 -10.59
N LYS A 210 10.22 -10.04 -10.60
CA LYS A 210 11.53 -10.55 -10.17
C LYS A 210 11.80 -10.35 -8.67
N GLY A 211 11.06 -9.45 -8.02
CA GLY A 211 11.12 -9.18 -6.58
C GLY A 211 9.81 -9.50 -5.86
N ASP A 212 8.99 -10.38 -6.42
CA ASP A 212 7.70 -10.73 -5.87
C ASP A 212 7.84 -11.89 -4.89
N GLU A 213 7.35 -11.70 -3.67
CA GLU A 213 7.26 -12.71 -2.63
C GLU A 213 5.80 -13.09 -2.41
N VAL A 214 5.53 -14.39 -2.25
CA VAL A 214 4.19 -14.93 -2.05
C VAL A 214 4.16 -15.77 -0.79
N PHE A 215 3.32 -15.34 0.15
CA PHE A 215 3.07 -16.03 1.41
C PHE A 215 1.64 -16.55 1.41
N ARG A 216 1.47 -17.83 1.78
CA ARG A 216 0.17 -18.48 1.87
C ARG A 216 -0.03 -19.02 3.27
N PHE A 217 -1.15 -18.68 3.87
CA PHE A 217 -1.52 -19.13 5.21
C PHE A 217 -3.04 -19.16 5.36
N LYS A 218 -3.52 -19.78 6.43
CA LYS A 218 -4.94 -19.85 6.76
C LYS A 218 -5.24 -18.97 7.97
N ILE A 219 -6.34 -18.25 7.95
CA ILE A 219 -6.79 -17.44 9.10
C ILE A 219 -7.13 -18.38 10.25
N GLU A 220 -6.50 -18.14 11.40
CA GLU A 220 -6.79 -18.88 12.63
C GLU A 220 -8.22 -18.61 13.10
N GLY A 221 -8.96 -19.68 13.44
CA GLY A 221 -10.34 -19.58 13.93
C GLY A 221 -11.37 -19.17 12.87
N TRP A 222 -11.09 -19.38 11.58
CA TRP A 222 -12.01 -19.01 10.48
C TRP A 222 -13.41 -19.64 10.59
N GLU A 223 -13.50 -20.90 11.01
CA GLU A 223 -14.76 -21.65 11.17
C GLU A 223 -15.39 -21.52 12.57
N SER A 224 -14.78 -20.72 13.46
CA SER A 224 -15.15 -20.60 14.88
C SER A 224 -16.16 -19.49 15.18
#